data_AF-A0A485B3C3-F1
#
_entry.id   AF-A0A485B3C3-F1
#
_cell.length_a   1.000
_cell.length_b   1.000
_cell.length_c   1.000
_cell.angle_alpha   90.00
_cell.angle_beta   90.00
_cell.angle_gamma   90.00
#
_symmetry.space_group_name_H-M   'P 1'
#
loop_
_entity.id
_entity.type
_entity.pdbx_description
1 polymer ?
#
loop_
_entity_poly.entity_id
_entity_poly.type
_entity_poly.pdbx_seq_one_letter_code
_entity_poly.pdbx_strand_id
1 'polypeptide(L)'
;MSLTLTLEKSTPLLRPFLWLSLPLLVLATLFFWPLSLIVEQALRDNSGNIGLQTFWQVMESKRFMAALMNTLQIALLATAGCLVLGSVLSLILVFIPFPGSDLIGRVVDTFIALPTFLITLAFTFIYGSAGLLNGALMSLFDFELPPVNFLYSMQGGDPGGDYRVYAAGDAPADGRIAANR
;
A
#
# COMPACT_ATOMS: atom_id res chain seq x y z
N MET A 1 -25.07 2.74 69.42
CA MET A 1 -23.82 2.98 68.65
C MET A 1 -24.10 2.52 67.23
N SER A 2 -24.74 3.40 66.45
CA SER A 2 -25.33 3.07 65.15
C SER A 2 -24.46 3.66 64.06
N LEU A 3 -23.69 2.81 63.37
CA LEU A 3 -22.90 3.17 62.20
C LEU A 3 -23.85 3.36 61.02
N THR A 4 -24.27 4.60 60.79
CA THR A 4 -24.95 5.04 59.57
C THR A 4 -23.95 5.01 58.42
N LEU A 5 -23.99 3.93 57.65
CA LEU A 5 -23.31 3.81 56.37
C LEU A 5 -23.85 4.88 55.41
N THR A 6 -23.10 5.96 55.26
CA THR A 6 -23.28 6.93 54.17
C THR A 6 -22.92 6.22 52.87
N LEU A 7 -23.92 5.65 52.20
CA LEU A 7 -23.80 5.21 50.82
C LEU A 7 -23.48 6.43 49.94
N GLU A 8 -22.22 6.54 49.56
CA GLU A 8 -21.77 7.51 48.58
C GLU A 8 -22.42 7.16 47.23
N LYS A 9 -23.32 8.02 46.75
CA LYS A 9 -23.96 7.88 45.44
C LYS A 9 -22.92 8.23 44.39
N SER A 10 -22.17 7.23 43.91
CA SER A 10 -21.29 7.37 42.75
C SER A 10 -22.09 7.91 41.57
N THR A 11 -21.90 9.17 41.24
CA THR A 11 -22.40 9.73 39.98
C THR A 11 -21.68 9.01 38.84
N PRO A 12 -22.40 8.31 37.96
CA PRO A 12 -21.77 7.45 36.97
C PRO A 12 -20.96 8.28 35.99
N LEU A 13 -19.82 7.73 35.56
CA LEU A 13 -18.86 8.22 34.57
C LEU A 13 -19.46 8.38 33.14
N LEU A 14 -20.76 8.64 33.00
CA LEU A 14 -21.50 8.65 31.74
C LEU A 14 -21.24 9.88 30.89
N ARG A 15 -20.92 11.04 31.47
CA ARG A 15 -20.65 12.29 30.72
C ARG A 15 -19.46 12.19 29.74
N PRO A 16 -18.27 11.71 30.15
CA PRO A 16 -17.16 11.54 29.21
C PRO A 16 -17.46 10.46 28.16
N PHE A 17 -18.19 9.40 28.52
CA PHE A 17 -18.58 8.35 27.59
C PHE A 17 -19.58 8.86 26.52
N LEU A 18 -20.51 9.73 26.90
CA LEU A 18 -21.45 10.39 25.97
C LEU A 18 -20.75 11.36 25.01
N TRP A 19 -19.67 12.01 25.47
CA TRP A 19 -18.86 12.91 24.65
C TRP A 19 -17.95 12.16 23.68
N LEU A 20 -17.48 10.97 24.06
CA LEU A 20 -16.68 10.09 23.21
C LEU A 20 -17.55 9.28 22.22
N SER A 21 -18.78 8.95 22.60
CA SER A 21 -19.69 8.18 21.74
C SER A 21 -20.14 8.96 20.51
N LEU A 22 -20.29 10.28 20.60
CA LEU A 22 -20.70 11.11 19.47
C LEU A 22 -19.69 11.10 18.30
N PRO A 23 -18.40 11.44 18.48
CA PRO A 23 -17.41 11.34 17.42
C PRO A 23 -17.18 9.90 16.97
N LEU A 24 -17.25 8.93 17.89
CA LEU A 24 -17.13 7.52 17.54
C LEU A 24 -18.28 7.04 16.65
N LEU A 25 -19.51 7.47 16.92
CA LEU A 25 -20.68 7.16 16.11
C LEU A 25 -20.56 7.78 14.73
N VAL A 26 -20.15 9.06 14.64
CA VAL A 26 -19.89 9.70 13.34
C VAL A 26 -18.83 8.94 12.55
N LEU A 27 -17.70 8.58 13.17
CA LEU A 27 -16.64 7.84 12.51
C LEU A 27 -17.10 6.44 12.07
N ALA A 28 -17.83 5.75 12.94
CA ALA A 28 -18.42 4.45 12.63
C ALA A 28 -19.39 4.56 11.46
N THR A 29 -20.34 5.49 11.47
CA THR A 29 -21.27 5.69 10.35
C THR A 29 -20.52 6.01 9.06
N LEU A 30 -19.54 6.92 9.10
CA LEU A 30 -18.78 7.32 7.92
C LEU A 30 -17.93 6.17 7.35
N PHE A 31 -17.46 5.25 8.18
CA PHE A 31 -16.69 4.08 7.77
C PHE A 31 -17.58 2.91 7.32
N PHE A 32 -18.60 2.57 8.10
CA PHE A 32 -19.46 1.41 7.84
C PHE A 32 -20.43 1.65 6.68
N TRP A 33 -20.85 2.89 6.44
CA TRP A 33 -21.73 3.22 5.31
C TRP A 33 -21.14 2.89 3.93
N PRO A 34 -19.94 3.37 3.55
CA PRO A 34 -19.34 2.97 2.28
C PRO A 34 -18.96 1.49 2.26
N LEU A 35 -18.56 0.90 3.39
CA LEU A 35 -18.25 -0.52 3.48
C LEU A 35 -19.47 -1.38 3.18
N SER A 36 -20.64 -1.05 3.73
CA SER A 36 -21.88 -1.78 3.45
C SER A 36 -22.28 -1.66 1.99
N LEU A 37 -22.09 -0.49 1.36
CA LEU A 37 -22.33 -0.32 -0.08
C LEU A 37 -21.42 -1.22 -0.93
N ILE A 38 -20.14 -1.34 -0.57
CA ILE A 38 -19.20 -2.21 -1.27
C ILE A 38 -19.60 -3.69 -1.11
N VAL A 39 -20.02 -4.09 0.09
CA VAL A 39 -20.49 -5.46 0.36
C VAL A 39 -21.76 -5.75 -0.43
N GLU A 40 -22.71 -4.82 -0.46
CA GLU A 40 -23.92 -4.96 -1.28
C GLU A 40 -23.56 -5.09 -2.76
N GLN A 41 -22.64 -4.27 -3.27
CA GLN A 41 -22.20 -4.35 -4.66
C GLN A 41 -21.46 -5.66 -4.97
N ALA A 42 -20.70 -6.21 -4.01
CA ALA A 42 -20.00 -7.47 -4.17
C ALA A 42 -20.95 -8.68 -4.18
N LEU A 43 -22.13 -8.55 -3.55
CA LEU A 43 -23.15 -9.59 -3.45
C LEU A 43 -24.27 -9.45 -4.49
N ARG A 44 -24.34 -8.34 -5.23
CA ARG A 44 -25.35 -8.12 -6.28
C ARG A 44 -24.73 -8.35 -7.65
N ASP A 45 -25.38 -9.18 -8.45
CA ASP A 45 -25.05 -9.34 -9.87
C ASP A 45 -25.58 -8.15 -10.70
N ASN A 46 -25.07 -7.95 -11.92
CA ASN A 46 -25.52 -6.91 -12.86
C ASN A 46 -27.04 -6.95 -13.15
N SER A 47 -27.68 -8.07 -12.90
CA SER A 47 -29.14 -8.28 -13.07
C SER A 47 -29.96 -8.00 -11.80
N GLY A 48 -29.33 -7.52 -10.72
CA GLY A 48 -30.01 -7.19 -9.45
C GLY A 48 -30.28 -8.36 -8.51
N ASN A 49 -29.85 -9.58 -8.87
CA ASN A 49 -29.97 -10.77 -8.03
C ASN A 49 -28.86 -10.83 -6.99
N ILE A 50 -29.20 -11.28 -5.77
CA ILE A 50 -28.22 -11.52 -4.70
C ILE A 50 -27.51 -12.86 -4.98
N GLY A 51 -26.20 -12.82 -5.22
CA GLY A 51 -25.40 -14.00 -5.57
C GLY A 51 -23.91 -13.79 -5.31
N LEU A 52 -23.20 -14.89 -5.04
CA LEU A 52 -21.75 -14.90 -4.84
C LEU A 52 -20.97 -15.11 -6.16
N GLN A 53 -21.67 -15.18 -7.30
CA GLN A 53 -21.05 -15.40 -8.61
C GLN A 53 -20.01 -14.32 -8.95
N THR A 54 -20.34 -13.03 -8.73
CA THR A 54 -19.42 -11.92 -9.04
C THR A 54 -18.15 -12.00 -8.18
N PHE A 55 -18.27 -12.36 -6.90
CA PHE A 55 -17.13 -12.58 -6.02
C PHE A 55 -16.25 -13.74 -6.51
N TRP A 56 -16.85 -14.88 -6.87
CA TRP A 56 -16.12 -16.04 -7.37
C TRP A 56 -15.40 -15.75 -8.70
N GLN A 57 -16.04 -14.98 -9.59
CA GLN A 57 -15.46 -14.56 -10.86
C GLN A 57 -14.19 -13.71 -10.68
N VAL A 58 -14.16 -12.83 -9.67
CA VAL A 58 -12.95 -12.06 -9.34
C VAL A 58 -11.86 -12.95 -8.77
N MET A 59 -12.21 -13.89 -7.89
CA MET A 59 -11.26 -14.86 -7.32
C MET A 59 -10.66 -15.79 -8.38
N GLU A 60 -11.43 -16.19 -9.40
CA GLU A 60 -10.97 -17.04 -10.50
C GLU A 60 -10.14 -16.27 -11.55
N SER A 61 -10.18 -14.93 -11.52
CA SER A 61 -9.39 -14.09 -12.43
C SER A 61 -7.89 -14.29 -12.18
N LYS A 62 -7.19 -14.83 -13.19
CA LYS A 62 -5.73 -15.00 -13.17
C LYS A 62 -4.99 -13.69 -12.88
N ARG A 63 -5.51 -12.56 -13.36
CA ARG A 63 -4.92 -11.23 -13.14
C ARG A 63 -5.04 -10.80 -11.67
N PHE A 64 -6.18 -11.07 -11.04
CA PHE A 64 -6.40 -10.78 -9.63
C PHE A 64 -5.52 -11.65 -8.74
N MET A 65 -5.51 -12.96 -8.97
CA MET A 65 -4.68 -13.89 -8.18
C MET A 65 -3.17 -13.59 -8.32
N ALA A 66 -2.70 -13.28 -9.52
CA ALA A 66 -1.30 -12.89 -9.75
C ALA A 66 -0.94 -11.60 -9.00
N ALA A 67 -1.80 -10.58 -9.05
CA ALA A 67 -1.59 -9.33 -8.32
C ALA A 67 -1.64 -9.55 -6.79
N LEU A 68 -2.55 -10.40 -6.31
CA LEU A 68 -2.68 -10.75 -4.90
C LEU A 68 -1.42 -11.45 -4.37
N MET A 69 -0.92 -12.45 -5.10
CA MET A 69 0.30 -13.16 -4.72
C MET A 69 1.53 -12.24 -4.72
N ASN A 70 1.66 -11.36 -5.71
CA ASN A 70 2.75 -10.38 -5.73
C ASN A 70 2.67 -9.42 -4.52
N THR A 71 1.47 -8.91 -4.22
CA THR A 71 1.26 -8.04 -3.06
C THR A 71 1.61 -8.75 -1.76
N LEU A 72 1.20 -10.01 -1.61
CA LEU A 72 1.49 -10.82 -0.43
C LEU A 72 3.00 -11.07 -0.28
N GLN A 73 3.69 -11.39 -1.38
CA GLN A 73 5.14 -11.58 -1.38
C GLN A 73 5.87 -10.30 -0.95
N ILE A 74 5.51 -9.15 -1.55
CA ILE A 74 6.11 -7.86 -1.20
C ILE A 74 5.82 -7.52 0.26
N ALA A 75 4.59 -7.70 0.72
CA ALA A 75 4.20 -7.41 2.10
C ALA A 75 4.98 -8.26 3.11
N LEU A 76 5.15 -9.56 2.85
CA LEU A 76 5.90 -10.46 3.72
C LEU A 76 7.39 -10.12 3.73
N LEU A 77 8.00 -9.89 2.57
CA LEU A 77 9.42 -9.52 2.47
C LEU A 77 9.69 -8.16 3.12
N ALA A 78 8.83 -7.17 2.88
CA ALA A 78 8.94 -5.85 3.50
C ALA A 78 8.78 -5.95 5.01
N THR A 79 7.79 -6.70 5.51
CA THR A 79 7.58 -6.89 6.96
C THR A 79 8.78 -7.57 7.61
N ALA A 80 9.29 -8.65 7.00
CA ALA A 80 10.48 -9.34 7.50
C ALA A 80 11.70 -8.41 7.52
N GLY A 81 11.92 -7.65 6.44
CA GLY A 81 12.99 -6.65 6.37
C GLY A 81 12.85 -5.56 7.44
N CYS A 82 11.65 -5.00 7.62
CA CYS A 82 11.36 -4.02 8.66
C CYS A 82 11.58 -4.58 10.07
N LEU A 83 11.19 -5.82 10.34
CA LEU A 83 11.42 -6.46 11.64
C LEU A 83 12.91 -6.65 11.89
N VAL A 84 13.68 -7.16 10.93
CA VAL A 84 15.11 -7.37 11.10
C VAL A 84 15.84 -6.04 11.27
N LEU A 85 15.68 -5.11 10.32
CA LEU A 85 16.39 -3.82 10.34
C LEU A 85 15.92 -2.94 11.50
N GLY A 86 14.61 -2.86 11.74
CA GLY A 86 14.03 -2.07 12.83
C GLY A 86 14.38 -2.61 14.20
N SER A 87 14.41 -3.93 14.38
CA SER A 87 14.85 -4.54 15.65
C SER A 87 16.32 -4.28 15.89
N VAL A 88 17.19 -4.48 14.90
CA VAL A 88 18.63 -4.20 15.04
C VAL A 88 18.86 -2.72 15.36
N LEU A 89 18.20 -1.81 14.65
CA LEU A 89 18.31 -0.38 14.89
C LEU A 89 17.82 0.01 16.29
N SER A 90 16.68 -0.54 16.72
CA SER A 90 16.12 -0.32 18.05
C SER A 90 17.06 -0.82 19.15
N LEU A 91 17.61 -2.03 19.01
CA LEU A 91 18.57 -2.59 19.95
C LEU A 91 19.83 -1.71 20.06
N ILE A 92 20.36 -1.24 18.93
CA ILE A 92 21.54 -0.37 18.92
C ILE A 92 21.23 0.95 19.64
N LEU A 93 20.11 1.61 19.33
CA LEU A 93 19.75 2.89 19.92
C LEU A 93 19.44 2.80 21.41
N VAL A 94 18.83 1.70 21.86
CA VAL A 94 18.44 1.50 23.26
C VAL A 94 19.63 1.04 24.12
N PHE A 95 20.46 0.13 23.62
CA PHE A 95 21.50 -0.51 24.44
C PHE A 95 22.89 0.11 24.28
N ILE A 96 23.16 0.90 23.24
CA ILE A 96 24.47 1.53 23.01
C ILE A 96 24.35 3.04 23.24
N PRO A 97 24.90 3.59 24.34
CA PRO A 97 24.90 5.03 24.58
C PRO A 97 25.98 5.72 23.72
N PHE A 98 25.74 5.86 22.42
CA PHE A 98 26.60 6.64 21.53
C PHE A 98 26.08 8.07 21.36
N PRO A 99 26.96 9.07 21.27
CA PRO A 99 26.60 10.50 21.32
C PRO A 99 25.75 11.00 20.13
N GLY A 100 25.54 10.18 19.09
CA GLY A 100 24.77 10.50 17.89
C GLY A 100 23.35 9.95 17.85
N SER A 101 22.87 9.28 18.91
CA SER A 101 21.56 8.62 18.93
C SER A 101 20.39 9.60 18.76
N ASP A 102 20.48 10.79 19.36
CA ASP A 102 19.44 11.83 19.25
C ASP A 102 19.30 12.37 17.83
N LEU A 103 20.41 12.55 17.10
CA LEU A 103 20.37 12.99 15.71
C LEU A 103 19.66 11.95 14.82
N ILE A 104 19.98 10.67 15.01
CA ILE A 104 19.36 9.58 14.26
C ILE A 104 17.86 9.51 14.57
N GLY A 105 17.47 9.64 15.84
CA GLY A 105 16.06 9.71 16.25
C GLY A 105 15.29 10.81 15.51
N ARG A 106 15.85 12.03 15.47
CA ARG A 106 15.23 13.16 14.75
C ARG A 106 15.13 12.94 13.24
N VAL A 107 16.12 12.29 12.63
CA VAL A 107 16.06 11.93 11.20
C VAL A 107 14.91 10.94 10.95
N VAL A 108 14.78 9.91 11.79
CA VAL A 108 13.68 8.94 11.70
C VAL A 108 12.32 9.63 11.85
N ASP A 109 12.16 10.49 12.86
CA ASP A 109 10.92 11.26 13.06
C ASP A 109 10.59 12.15 11.86
N THR A 110 11.61 12.76 11.26
CA THR A 110 11.46 13.56 10.03
C THR A 110 10.98 12.70 8.87
N PHE A 111 11.57 11.51 8.65
CA PHE A 111 11.12 10.58 7.61
C PHE A 111 9.67 10.13 7.81
N ILE A 112 9.22 9.92 9.04
CA ILE A 112 7.83 9.57 9.36
C ILE A 112 6.88 10.73 9.01
N ALA A 113 7.34 11.97 9.17
CA ALA A 113 6.57 13.17 8.80
C ALA A 113 6.59 13.47 7.29
N LEU A 114 7.52 12.88 6.52
CA LEU A 114 7.59 13.10 5.08
C LEU A 114 6.37 12.50 4.37
N PRO A 115 5.78 13.20 3.39
CA PRO A 115 4.74 12.63 2.55
C PRO A 115 5.29 11.45 1.75
N THR A 116 4.53 10.37 1.67
CA THR A 116 4.91 9.12 0.97
C THR A 116 5.32 9.35 -0.49
N PHE A 117 4.76 10.37 -1.13
CA PHE A 117 5.12 10.78 -2.49
C PHE A 117 6.58 11.21 -2.65
N LEU A 118 7.16 11.89 -1.66
CA LEU A 118 8.57 12.29 -1.74
C LEU A 118 9.50 11.09 -1.63
N ILE A 119 9.11 10.08 -0.83
CA ILE A 119 9.87 8.84 -0.68
C ILE A 119 9.93 8.10 -2.03
N THR A 120 8.80 7.99 -2.74
CA THR A 120 8.76 7.34 -4.05
C THR A 120 9.56 8.09 -5.10
N LEU A 121 9.51 9.44 -5.12
CA LEU A 121 10.32 10.25 -6.02
C LEU A 121 11.82 10.14 -5.74
N ALA A 122 12.22 10.16 -4.46
CA ALA A 122 13.62 9.99 -4.08
C ALA A 122 14.16 8.64 -4.57
N PHE A 123 13.42 7.55 -4.35
CA PHE A 123 13.81 6.25 -4.90
C PHE A 123 13.81 6.21 -6.42
N THR A 124 12.89 6.90 -7.07
CA THR A 124 12.88 7.01 -8.54
C THR A 124 14.15 7.72 -9.05
N PHE A 125 14.60 8.79 -8.40
CA PHE A 125 15.85 9.47 -8.78
C PHE A 125 17.12 8.69 -8.43
N ILE A 126 17.09 7.87 -7.38
CA ILE A 126 18.25 7.05 -6.99
C ILE A 126 18.35 5.80 -7.88
N TYR A 127 17.25 5.06 -8.03
CA TYR A 127 17.19 3.73 -8.66
C TYR A 127 16.60 3.72 -10.07
N GLY A 128 16.21 4.86 -10.61
CA GLY A 128 15.76 4.98 -12.00
C GLY A 128 16.85 4.62 -13.00
N SER A 129 16.44 4.36 -14.25
CA SER A 129 17.35 3.98 -15.34
C SER A 129 18.47 5.01 -15.58
N ALA A 130 18.16 6.30 -15.45
CA ALA A 130 19.11 7.42 -15.49
C ALA A 130 19.39 8.01 -14.10
N GLY A 131 19.14 7.24 -13.04
CA GLY A 131 19.29 7.69 -11.65
C GLY A 131 20.75 7.78 -11.19
N LEU A 132 20.94 8.32 -9.99
CA LEU A 132 22.24 8.50 -9.34
C LEU A 132 23.06 7.20 -9.28
N LEU A 133 22.40 6.06 -9.02
CA LEU A 133 23.09 4.77 -8.92
C LEU A 133 23.67 4.32 -10.27
N ASN A 134 22.88 4.40 -11.33
CA ASN A 134 23.31 4.04 -12.68
C ASN A 134 24.42 4.98 -13.17
N GLY A 135 24.28 6.30 -12.96
CA GLY A 135 25.32 7.28 -13.28
C GLY A 135 26.64 7.01 -12.55
N ALA A 136 26.58 6.71 -11.25
CA ALA A 136 27.76 6.38 -10.47
C ALA A 136 28.45 5.10 -10.97
N LEU A 137 27.68 4.02 -11.23
CA LEU A 137 28.23 2.76 -11.74
C LEU A 137 28.86 2.92 -13.13
N MET A 138 28.21 3.65 -14.04
CA MET A 138 28.76 3.93 -15.37
C MET A 138 30.07 4.73 -15.26
N SER A 139 30.15 5.72 -14.36
CA SER A 139 31.37 6.50 -14.16
C SER A 139 32.53 5.74 -13.51
N LEU A 140 32.23 4.78 -12.63
CA LEU A 140 33.24 4.02 -11.88
C LEU A 140 33.75 2.80 -12.66
N PHE A 141 32.92 2.20 -13.51
CA PHE A 141 33.23 0.97 -14.23
C PHE A 141 33.25 1.13 -15.77
N ASP A 142 33.12 2.37 -16.26
CA ASP A 142 33.16 2.75 -17.69
C ASP A 142 32.15 1.99 -18.56
N PHE A 143 30.94 1.78 -18.03
CA PHE A 143 29.86 1.12 -18.77
C PHE A 143 29.16 2.10 -19.72
N GLU A 144 28.99 1.72 -20.99
CA GLU A 144 28.27 2.53 -22.00
C GLU A 144 26.74 2.51 -21.82
N LEU A 145 26.19 1.54 -21.09
CA LEU A 145 24.76 1.38 -20.83
C LEU A 145 24.47 1.28 -19.32
N PRO A 146 23.30 1.77 -18.85
CA PRO A 146 22.92 1.68 -17.46
C PRO A 146 22.80 0.21 -17.04
N PRO A 147 23.63 -0.26 -16.08
CA PRO A 147 23.72 -1.69 -15.78
C PRO A 147 22.52 -2.25 -15.02
N VAL A 148 21.70 -1.40 -14.39
CA VAL A 148 20.56 -1.84 -13.56
C VAL A 148 19.28 -1.10 -13.91
N ASN A 149 18.18 -1.83 -14.17
CA ASN A 149 16.90 -1.24 -14.57
C ASN A 149 15.74 -1.64 -13.63
N PHE A 150 15.88 -1.35 -12.35
CA PHE A 150 14.94 -1.80 -11.31
C PHE A 150 13.49 -1.37 -11.51
N LEU A 151 13.23 -0.15 -12.02
CA LEU A 151 11.87 0.36 -12.16
C LEU A 151 11.08 -0.29 -13.31
N TYR A 152 11.78 -0.88 -14.28
CA TYR A 152 11.16 -1.39 -15.51
C TYR A 152 11.46 -2.87 -15.78
N SER A 153 12.43 -3.49 -15.09
CA SER A 153 12.87 -4.86 -15.37
C SER A 153 12.34 -5.93 -14.40
N MET A 154 11.69 -5.55 -13.31
CA MET A 154 11.47 -6.41 -12.14
C MET A 154 10.27 -7.37 -12.22
N GLN A 155 9.73 -7.67 -13.41
CA GLN A 155 8.55 -8.51 -13.69
C GLN A 155 7.31 -7.69 -14.09
N GLY A 156 7.29 -7.26 -15.35
CA GLY A 156 6.16 -6.51 -15.91
C GLY A 156 6.35 -6.11 -17.37
N GLY A 157 6.65 -7.10 -18.23
CA GLY A 157 6.58 -6.97 -19.69
C GLY A 157 7.94 -6.89 -20.37
N ASP A 158 8.32 -8.01 -21.00
CA ASP A 158 9.06 -7.93 -22.25
C ASP A 158 8.33 -6.94 -23.19
N PRO A 159 8.98 -5.86 -23.65
CA PRO A 159 8.40 -4.93 -24.63
C PRO A 159 8.10 -5.59 -25.99
N GLY A 160 8.54 -6.83 -26.23
CA GLY A 160 8.45 -7.51 -27.53
C GLY A 160 7.47 -8.68 -27.65
N GLY A 161 6.74 -9.07 -26.60
CA GLY A 161 6.09 -10.40 -26.59
C GLY A 161 4.58 -10.47 -26.89
N ASP A 162 3.76 -9.58 -26.32
CA ASP A 162 2.35 -9.97 -26.04
C ASP A 162 1.28 -8.88 -26.33
N TYR A 163 1.62 -7.86 -27.11
CA TYR A 163 0.62 -6.92 -27.65
C TYR A 163 -0.05 -7.44 -28.93
N ARG A 164 0.51 -8.50 -29.55
CA ARG A 164 -0.04 -9.07 -30.80
C ARG A 164 -1.30 -9.89 -30.57
N VAL A 165 -1.54 -10.37 -29.35
CA VAL A 165 -2.73 -11.18 -29.04
C VAL A 165 -3.96 -10.31 -28.81
N TYR A 166 -3.80 -9.07 -28.31
CA TYR A 166 -4.91 -8.12 -28.17
C TYR A 166 -5.24 -7.38 -29.47
N ALA A 167 -4.27 -7.20 -30.38
CA ALA A 167 -4.52 -6.56 -31.67
C ALA A 167 -5.13 -7.50 -32.73
N ALA A 168 -5.08 -8.83 -32.52
CA ALA A 168 -5.55 -9.81 -33.49
C ALA A 168 -7.01 -10.27 -33.28
N GLY A 169 -7.65 -9.89 -32.17
CA GLY A 169 -9.03 -10.28 -31.84
C GLY A 169 -10.12 -9.35 -32.38
N ASP A 170 -9.79 -8.07 -32.63
CA ASP A 170 -10.79 -7.01 -32.86
C ASP A 170 -10.60 -6.28 -34.20
N ALA A 171 -9.95 -6.91 -35.18
CA ALA A 171 -9.97 -6.40 -36.55
C ALA A 171 -11.28 -6.86 -37.23
N PRO A 172 -12.26 -5.97 -37.47
CA PRO A 172 -13.36 -6.31 -38.37
C PRO A 172 -12.76 -6.66 -39.73
N ALA A 173 -13.20 -7.79 -40.30
CA ALA A 173 -12.77 -8.32 -41.59
C ALA A 173 -13.18 -7.47 -42.80
N ASP A 174 -13.33 -6.14 -42.63
CA ASP A 174 -13.67 -5.20 -43.69
C ASP A 174 -12.62 -4.09 -43.73
N GLY A 175 -11.71 -4.20 -44.71
CA GLY A 175 -10.57 -3.30 -44.93
C GLY A 175 -10.98 -1.93 -45.45
N ARG A 176 -11.83 -1.20 -44.73
CA ARG A 176 -12.41 0.06 -45.20
C ARG A 176 -12.45 1.17 -44.16
N ILE A 177 -11.42 1.39 -43.35
CA ILE A 177 -11.27 2.69 -42.67
C ILE A 177 -9.78 3.06 -42.49
N ALA A 178 -9.11 3.37 -43.59
CA ALA A 178 -7.86 4.13 -43.59
C ALA A 178 -7.91 5.19 -44.70
N ALA A 179 -8.92 6.05 -44.62
CA ALA A 179 -8.94 7.30 -45.35
C ALA A 179 -9.62 8.33 -44.46
N ASN A 180 -8.85 9.32 -44.04
CA ASN A 180 -9.22 10.50 -43.25
C ASN A 180 -9.09 10.35 -41.72
N ARG A 181 -7.85 10.29 -41.23
CA ARG A 181 -7.22 11.50 -40.66
C ARG A 181 -5.71 11.31 -40.53
#